data_AF-A0A7W6JT76-F1
#
_entry.id   AF-A0A7W6JT76-F1
#
_cell.length_a   1.000
_cell.length_b   1.000
_cell.length_c   1.000
_cell.angle_alpha   90.00
_cell.angle_beta   90.00
_cell.angle_gamma   90.00
#
_symmetry.space_group_name_H-M   'P 1'
#
loop_
_entity.id
_entity.type
_entity.pdbx_description
1 polymer ?
#
loop_
_entity_poly.entity_id
_entity_poly.type
_entity_poly.pdbx_seq_one_letter_code
_entity_poly.pdbx_strand_id
1 'polypeptide(L)'
;MITDMPTADAFSTAGMNQLYLAWQIAMQVVHDHEQITDYSEVDGEEAEAAAAEYWRKSQPALANAFGLTQQAMEMALKGRIVAVSPYLLISRDPKDWPKGIDTQPVPFSEFRTLDAADLIKVHNSVLAPPFDQAFRDFWDGARRDRNTIMHSVALKSFDPATLVRTILTAAETLFADMRWPQRLLEMELDGASAAYGLDESSQNAVMRQIDTAIRHLEPAESRRFFRFDTKRRAYVCPVCYYRANRDWQDNWPALAQFPEKTPGSTSLHCVVCEETTEVERTSCTNGVCPADVLHDGMCLTCMASQDDPRLLAADPMEHETDAVRYHFDFSRNWQGESSYRTSDQRSFPMDDAAIAYGRSALCAAHLGGWDAVTIKLDNPLGGLLSPFEQRDRLLGTWVREAGELVWKPDFEPDFYGIRASLDGADRNESPTPH
;
A
#
# COMPACT_ATOMS: atom_id res chain seq x y z
N MET A 1 9.89 -41.63 -32.02
CA MET A 1 10.67 -40.82 -31.04
C MET A 1 9.77 -39.69 -30.55
N ILE A 2 9.69 -39.43 -29.25
CA ILE A 2 8.87 -38.31 -28.74
C ILE A 2 9.66 -37.00 -28.85
N THR A 3 9.06 -35.95 -29.43
CA THR A 3 9.65 -34.60 -29.59
C THR A 3 8.90 -33.57 -28.74
N ASP A 4 9.42 -32.35 -28.65
CA ASP A 4 8.77 -31.22 -27.96
C ASP A 4 8.42 -31.52 -26.50
N MET A 5 9.37 -32.16 -25.81
CA MET A 5 9.22 -32.57 -24.42
C MET A 5 9.00 -31.33 -23.53
N PRO A 6 7.99 -31.35 -22.65
CA PRO A 6 7.78 -30.23 -21.74
C PRO A 6 8.92 -30.15 -20.73
N THR A 7 9.17 -28.94 -20.22
CA THR A 7 10.14 -28.68 -19.17
C THR A 7 9.44 -28.34 -17.86
N ALA A 8 10.12 -28.58 -16.74
CA ALA A 8 9.62 -28.22 -15.43
C ALA A 8 9.39 -26.71 -15.31
N ASP A 9 10.31 -25.92 -15.88
CA ASP A 9 10.25 -24.47 -15.90
C ASP A 9 9.03 -23.94 -16.65
N ALA A 10 8.74 -24.46 -17.86
CA ALA A 10 7.57 -24.05 -18.63
C ALA A 10 6.26 -24.29 -17.87
N PHE A 11 6.16 -25.43 -17.18
CA PHE A 11 5.02 -25.70 -16.30
C PHE A 11 4.98 -24.78 -15.07
N SER A 12 6.13 -24.50 -14.45
CA SER A 12 6.23 -23.61 -13.29
C SER A 12 5.77 -22.20 -13.64
N THR A 13 6.30 -21.61 -14.71
CA THR A 13 5.96 -20.27 -15.20
C THR A 13 4.50 -20.20 -15.62
N ALA A 14 4.01 -21.18 -16.38
CA ALA A 14 2.60 -21.24 -16.74
C ALA A 14 1.71 -21.31 -15.48
N GLY A 15 2.07 -22.15 -14.50
CA GLY A 15 1.35 -22.25 -13.23
C GLY A 15 1.30 -20.95 -12.45
N MET A 16 2.44 -20.26 -12.31
CA MET A 16 2.54 -18.98 -11.63
C MET A 16 1.68 -17.91 -12.31
N ASN A 17 1.74 -17.80 -13.64
CA ASN A 17 0.95 -16.83 -14.39
C ASN A 17 -0.57 -17.05 -14.22
N GLN A 18 -1.02 -18.32 -14.17
CA GLN A 18 -2.42 -18.65 -13.91
C GLN A 18 -2.83 -18.30 -12.47
N LEU A 19 -1.96 -18.53 -11.49
CA LEU A 19 -2.22 -18.19 -10.09
C LEU A 19 -2.29 -16.67 -9.89
N TYR A 20 -1.38 -15.93 -10.51
CA TYR A 20 -1.38 -14.48 -10.51
C TYR A 20 -2.63 -13.91 -11.17
N LEU A 21 -3.04 -14.41 -12.34
CA LEU A 21 -4.28 -13.97 -12.98
C LEU A 21 -5.51 -14.25 -12.10
N ALA A 22 -5.56 -15.41 -11.45
CA ALA A 22 -6.62 -15.72 -10.49
C ALA A 22 -6.67 -14.69 -9.34
N TRP A 23 -5.50 -14.32 -8.81
CA TRP A 23 -5.37 -13.31 -7.77
C TRP A 23 -5.84 -11.94 -8.23
N GLN A 24 -5.42 -11.49 -9.42
CA GLN A 24 -5.83 -10.20 -9.99
C GLN A 24 -7.35 -10.11 -10.14
N ILE A 25 -7.99 -11.17 -10.64
CA ILE A 25 -9.46 -11.23 -10.74
C ILE A 25 -10.10 -11.17 -9.35
N ALA A 26 -9.59 -11.93 -8.37
CA ALA A 26 -10.11 -11.93 -7.02
C ALA A 26 -10.01 -10.55 -6.36
N MET A 27 -8.84 -9.92 -6.44
CA MET A 27 -8.58 -8.62 -5.84
C MET A 27 -9.38 -7.51 -6.52
N GLN A 28 -9.51 -7.55 -7.85
CA GLN A 28 -10.30 -6.56 -8.58
C GLN A 28 -11.77 -6.59 -8.16
N VAL A 29 -12.37 -7.79 -8.10
CA VAL A 29 -13.78 -7.94 -7.66
C VAL A 29 -13.98 -7.42 -6.23
N VAL A 30 -13.05 -7.72 -5.32
CA VAL A 30 -13.17 -7.21 -3.94
C VAL A 30 -12.99 -5.70 -3.90
N HIS A 31 -12.00 -5.17 -4.62
CA HIS A 31 -11.70 -3.74 -4.63
C HIS A 31 -12.83 -2.91 -5.24
N ASP A 32 -13.42 -3.38 -6.35
CA ASP A 32 -14.57 -2.74 -6.97
C ASP A 32 -15.75 -2.65 -6.00
N HIS A 33 -16.01 -3.72 -5.23
CA HIS A 33 -17.05 -3.71 -4.21
C HIS A 33 -16.77 -2.69 -3.11
N GLU A 34 -15.53 -2.64 -2.60
CA GLU A 34 -15.11 -1.68 -1.57
C GLU A 34 -15.26 -0.25 -2.07
N GLN A 35 -14.74 0.07 -3.26
CA GLN A 35 -14.87 1.39 -3.85
C GLN A 35 -16.33 1.80 -4.05
N ILE A 36 -17.16 0.93 -4.61
CA ILE A 36 -18.58 1.23 -4.81
C ILE A 36 -19.28 1.47 -3.47
N THR A 37 -18.93 0.70 -2.43
CA THR A 37 -19.51 0.86 -1.09
C THR A 37 -19.11 2.20 -0.49
N ASP A 38 -17.85 2.61 -0.63
CA ASP A 38 -17.34 3.88 -0.08
C ASP A 38 -17.97 5.12 -0.73
N TYR A 39 -18.37 5.04 -2.01
CA TYR A 39 -19.00 6.15 -2.75
C TYR A 39 -20.53 6.04 -2.84
N SER A 40 -21.13 4.96 -2.34
CA SER A 40 -22.57 4.74 -2.44
C SER A 40 -23.34 5.59 -1.43
N GLU A 41 -24.37 6.31 -1.89
CA GLU A 41 -25.33 7.00 -1.03
C GLU A 41 -26.45 6.07 -0.53
N VAL A 42 -26.49 4.83 -1.01
CA VAL A 42 -27.46 3.81 -0.60
C VAL A 42 -27.12 3.28 0.79
N ASP A 43 -28.12 3.22 1.69
CA ASP A 43 -27.96 2.75 3.07
C ASP A 43 -28.98 1.65 3.45
N GLY A 44 -28.84 1.12 4.67
CA GLY A 44 -29.77 0.17 5.27
C GLY A 44 -30.01 -1.10 4.42
N GLU A 45 -31.27 -1.51 4.32
CA GLU A 45 -31.67 -2.73 3.59
C GLU A 45 -31.37 -2.66 2.08
N GLU A 46 -31.38 -1.47 1.49
CA GLU A 46 -31.09 -1.29 0.07
C GLU A 46 -29.61 -1.52 -0.23
N ALA A 47 -28.72 -1.10 0.67
CA ALA A 47 -27.29 -1.37 0.59
C ALA A 47 -26.99 -2.88 0.67
N GLU A 48 -27.66 -3.59 1.60
CA GLU A 48 -27.52 -5.04 1.72
C GLU A 48 -28.00 -5.78 0.45
N ALA A 49 -29.12 -5.36 -0.13
CA ALA A 49 -29.64 -5.92 -1.38
C ALA A 49 -28.72 -5.64 -2.57
N ALA A 50 -28.17 -4.43 -2.67
CA ALA A 50 -27.23 -4.04 -3.70
C ALA A 50 -25.91 -4.84 -3.60
N ALA A 51 -25.39 -5.02 -2.39
CA ALA A 51 -24.21 -5.85 -2.14
C ALA A 51 -24.47 -7.32 -2.53
N ALA A 52 -25.61 -7.89 -2.13
CA ALA A 52 -25.97 -9.26 -2.52
C ALA A 52 -26.06 -9.43 -4.05
N GLU A 53 -26.64 -8.45 -4.74
CA GLU A 53 -26.74 -8.45 -6.21
C GLU A 53 -25.37 -8.28 -6.88
N TYR A 54 -24.49 -7.43 -6.33
CA TYR A 54 -23.10 -7.31 -6.77
C TYR A 54 -22.41 -8.67 -6.70
N TRP A 55 -22.43 -9.32 -5.53
CA TRP A 55 -21.77 -10.61 -5.33
C TRP A 55 -22.35 -11.71 -6.22
N ARG A 56 -23.66 -11.67 -6.49
CA ARG A 56 -24.31 -12.58 -7.44
C ARG A 56 -23.81 -12.37 -8.87
N LYS A 57 -23.64 -11.12 -9.31
CA LYS A 57 -23.12 -10.77 -10.64
C LYS A 57 -21.63 -11.07 -10.78
N SER A 58 -20.87 -11.02 -9.69
CA SER A 58 -19.43 -11.31 -9.69
C SER A 58 -19.09 -12.81 -9.67
N GLN A 59 -20.07 -13.69 -9.46
CA GLN A 59 -19.86 -15.15 -9.41
C GLN A 59 -19.13 -15.73 -10.63
N PRO A 60 -19.43 -15.35 -11.89
CA PRO A 60 -18.70 -15.88 -13.05
C PRO A 60 -17.20 -15.53 -13.00
N ALA A 61 -16.84 -14.32 -12.56
CA ALA A 61 -15.45 -13.91 -12.44
C ALA A 61 -14.72 -14.70 -11.35
N LEU A 62 -15.34 -14.85 -10.17
CA LEU A 62 -14.80 -15.64 -9.06
C LEU A 62 -14.66 -17.13 -9.41
N ALA A 63 -15.65 -17.69 -10.10
CA ALA A 63 -15.62 -19.06 -10.61
C ALA A 63 -14.46 -19.28 -11.60
N ASN A 64 -14.26 -18.35 -12.53
CA ASN A 64 -13.13 -18.40 -13.45
C ASN A 64 -11.80 -18.32 -12.70
N ALA A 65 -11.64 -17.39 -11.75
CA ALA A 65 -10.44 -17.28 -10.93
C ALA A 65 -10.15 -18.56 -10.14
N PHE A 66 -11.17 -19.22 -9.60
CA PHE A 66 -11.00 -20.51 -8.93
C PHE A 66 -10.55 -21.61 -9.91
N GLY A 67 -11.09 -21.62 -11.13
CA GLY A 67 -10.64 -22.51 -12.22
C GLY A 67 -9.16 -22.30 -12.59
N LEU A 68 -8.74 -21.04 -12.71
CA LEU A 68 -7.33 -20.67 -12.94
C LEU A 68 -6.43 -21.12 -11.78
N THR A 69 -6.90 -21.02 -10.54
CA THR A 69 -6.19 -21.50 -9.35
C THR A 69 -5.98 -23.02 -9.42
N GLN A 70 -7.01 -23.80 -9.79
CA GLN A 70 -6.84 -25.25 -10.02
C GLN A 70 -5.83 -25.55 -11.11
N GLN A 71 -5.95 -24.86 -12.25
CA GLN A 71 -5.04 -25.03 -13.38
C GLN A 71 -3.59 -24.74 -12.96
N ALA A 72 -3.36 -23.67 -12.19
CA ALA A 72 -2.06 -23.33 -11.65
C ALA A 72 -1.45 -24.47 -10.81
N MET A 73 -2.25 -25.04 -9.90
CA MET A 73 -1.81 -26.15 -9.07
C MET A 73 -1.52 -27.41 -9.89
N GLU A 74 -2.35 -27.73 -10.90
CA GLU A 74 -2.10 -28.83 -11.83
C GLU A 74 -0.78 -28.64 -12.60
N MET A 75 -0.52 -27.43 -13.11
CA MET A 75 0.73 -27.12 -13.80
C MET A 75 1.94 -27.29 -12.88
N ALA A 76 1.88 -26.77 -11.65
CA ALA A 76 2.97 -26.89 -10.68
C ALA A 76 3.31 -28.36 -10.35
N LEU A 77 2.28 -29.20 -10.12
CA LEU A 77 2.48 -30.63 -9.88
C LEU A 77 3.09 -31.34 -11.09
N LYS A 78 2.61 -31.02 -12.30
CA LYS A 78 3.18 -31.54 -13.55
C LYS A 78 4.63 -31.13 -13.72
N GLY A 79 4.97 -29.88 -13.44
CA GLY A 79 6.35 -29.37 -13.48
C GLY A 79 7.28 -30.15 -12.56
N ARG A 80 6.85 -30.41 -11.32
CA ARG A 80 7.61 -31.24 -10.36
C ARG A 80 7.82 -32.67 -10.86
N ILE A 81 6.81 -33.31 -11.46
CA ILE A 81 6.94 -34.66 -12.02
C ILE A 81 7.87 -34.68 -13.24
N VAL A 82 7.75 -33.69 -14.12
CA VAL A 82 8.58 -33.53 -15.32
C VAL A 82 10.05 -33.34 -14.98
N ALA A 83 10.36 -32.66 -13.87
CA ALA A 83 11.72 -32.51 -13.38
C ALA A 83 12.39 -33.87 -13.07
N VAL A 84 11.62 -34.90 -12.71
CA VAL A 84 12.12 -36.28 -12.58
C VAL A 84 12.19 -36.95 -13.94
N SER A 85 11.07 -36.97 -14.66
CA SER A 85 11.00 -37.46 -16.03
C SER A 85 9.68 -37.04 -16.69
N PRO A 86 9.72 -36.38 -17.86
CA PRO A 86 8.50 -35.99 -18.56
C PRO A 86 7.66 -37.18 -19.04
N TYR A 87 8.27 -38.37 -19.22
CA TYR A 87 7.54 -39.58 -19.61
C TYR A 87 6.58 -40.07 -18.52
N LEU A 88 6.78 -39.69 -17.25
CA LEU A 88 5.87 -40.03 -16.16
C LEU A 88 4.50 -39.36 -16.30
N LEU A 89 4.39 -38.29 -17.10
CA LEU A 89 3.12 -37.65 -17.39
C LEU A 89 2.29 -38.36 -18.46
N ILE A 90 2.87 -39.29 -19.24
CA ILE A 90 2.11 -40.00 -20.28
C ILE A 90 1.20 -41.03 -19.62
N SER A 91 -0.11 -40.97 -19.92
CA SER A 91 -1.12 -41.87 -19.36
C SER A 91 -0.95 -43.30 -19.88
N ARG A 92 -1.57 -44.26 -19.18
CA ARG A 92 -1.23 -45.69 -19.26
C ARG A 92 -1.77 -46.39 -20.52
N ASP A 93 -0.98 -47.40 -20.93
CA ASP A 93 -1.08 -48.36 -22.04
C ASP A 93 -0.55 -47.83 -23.41
N PRO A 94 0.59 -48.36 -23.92
CA PRO A 94 1.11 -48.06 -25.27
C PRO A 94 0.10 -48.25 -26.40
N LYS A 95 -1.00 -48.99 -26.18
CA LYS A 95 -2.11 -49.13 -27.14
C LYS A 95 -2.84 -47.81 -27.43
N ASP A 96 -2.83 -46.88 -26.48
CA ASP A 96 -3.51 -45.58 -26.59
C ASP A 96 -2.56 -44.48 -27.13
N TRP A 97 -1.33 -44.84 -27.50
CA TRP A 97 -0.37 -43.89 -28.04
C TRP A 97 -0.74 -43.45 -29.46
N PRO A 98 -0.32 -42.25 -29.88
CA PRO A 98 -0.51 -41.79 -31.25
C PRO A 98 -0.02 -42.81 -32.28
N LYS A 99 -0.79 -42.96 -33.38
CA LYS A 99 -0.46 -43.91 -34.44
C LYS A 99 0.89 -43.57 -35.09
N GLY A 100 1.72 -44.58 -35.32
CA GLY A 100 3.01 -44.43 -36.01
C GLY A 100 4.17 -43.95 -35.13
N ILE A 101 4.00 -43.88 -33.80
CA ILE A 101 5.06 -43.44 -32.87
C ILE A 101 6.38 -44.24 -32.96
N ASP A 102 6.29 -45.50 -33.41
CA ASP A 102 7.39 -46.42 -33.67
C ASP A 102 8.12 -46.15 -34.98
N THR A 103 7.49 -45.42 -35.91
CA THR A 103 8.01 -45.18 -37.27
C THR A 103 8.33 -43.72 -37.57
N GLN A 104 7.77 -42.76 -36.82
CA GLN A 104 8.02 -41.32 -37.01
C GLN A 104 8.15 -40.56 -35.67
N PRO A 105 8.79 -39.38 -35.67
CA PRO A 105 8.73 -38.47 -34.53
C PRO A 105 7.30 -37.99 -34.27
N VAL A 106 6.90 -37.90 -33.00
CA VAL A 106 5.58 -37.39 -32.59
C VAL A 106 5.76 -36.40 -31.44
N PRO A 107 5.16 -35.20 -31.50
CA PRO A 107 5.19 -34.23 -30.39
C PRO A 107 4.54 -34.77 -29.12
N PHE A 108 5.08 -34.39 -27.96
CA PHE A 108 4.54 -34.77 -26.65
C PHE A 108 3.07 -34.37 -26.49
N SER A 109 2.64 -33.25 -27.09
CA SER A 109 1.26 -32.74 -27.02
C SER A 109 0.20 -33.68 -27.61
N GLU A 110 0.59 -34.65 -28.44
CA GLU A 110 -0.33 -35.65 -28.98
C GLU A 110 -0.60 -36.80 -28.01
N PHE A 111 0.20 -36.94 -26.95
CA PHE A 111 0.03 -37.99 -25.96
C PHE A 111 -1.03 -37.60 -24.93
N ARG A 112 -1.90 -38.57 -24.59
CA ARG A 112 -2.78 -38.44 -23.43
C ARG A 112 -1.92 -38.35 -22.17
N THR A 113 -2.12 -37.30 -21.37
CA THR A 113 -1.40 -37.12 -20.11
C THR A 113 -2.19 -37.62 -18.91
N LEU A 114 -1.53 -37.77 -17.76
CA LEU A 114 -2.16 -38.06 -16.47
C LEU A 114 -3.31 -37.09 -16.18
N ASP A 115 -4.39 -37.65 -15.65
CA ASP A 115 -5.50 -36.89 -15.10
C ASP A 115 -5.11 -36.24 -13.77
N ALA A 116 -5.73 -35.11 -13.43
CA ALA A 116 -5.48 -34.39 -12.18
C ALA A 116 -5.63 -35.27 -10.92
N ALA A 117 -6.46 -36.31 -10.98
CA ALA A 117 -6.64 -37.26 -9.87
C ALA A 117 -5.38 -38.04 -9.52
N ASP A 118 -4.54 -38.31 -10.51
CA ASP A 118 -3.38 -39.17 -10.34
C ASP A 118 -2.09 -38.38 -10.04
N LEU A 119 -2.10 -37.05 -10.22
CA LEU A 119 -0.91 -36.22 -10.08
C LEU A 119 -0.25 -36.34 -8.70
N ILE A 120 -1.03 -36.23 -7.62
CA ILE A 120 -0.49 -36.35 -6.25
C ILE A 120 0.08 -37.74 -5.98
N LYS A 121 -0.60 -38.78 -6.46
CA LYS A 121 -0.14 -40.17 -6.30
C LYS A 121 1.19 -40.40 -7.03
N VAL A 122 1.30 -39.93 -8.27
CA VAL A 122 2.53 -40.05 -9.06
C VAL A 122 3.65 -39.23 -8.44
N HIS A 123 3.38 -37.96 -8.08
CA HIS A 123 4.34 -37.11 -7.37
C HIS A 123 4.91 -37.81 -6.14
N ASN A 124 4.06 -38.27 -5.22
CA ASN A 124 4.50 -38.87 -3.95
C ASN A 124 5.19 -40.24 -4.13
N SER A 125 5.11 -40.85 -5.31
CA SER A 125 5.79 -42.10 -5.61
C SER A 125 7.23 -41.88 -6.10
N VAL A 126 7.56 -40.68 -6.58
CA VAL A 126 8.86 -40.40 -7.25
C VAL A 126 9.59 -39.18 -6.71
N LEU A 127 8.95 -38.32 -5.91
CA LEU A 127 9.55 -37.14 -5.28
C LEU A 127 9.49 -37.22 -3.75
N ALA A 128 10.51 -36.64 -3.11
CA ALA A 128 10.58 -36.42 -1.67
C ALA A 128 10.76 -34.91 -1.38
N PRO A 129 10.15 -34.38 -0.30
CA PRO A 129 9.20 -35.07 0.58
C PRO A 129 7.83 -35.29 -0.11
N PRO A 130 7.11 -36.37 0.23
CA PRO A 130 5.75 -36.55 -0.25
C PRO A 130 4.83 -35.50 0.37
N PHE A 131 3.80 -35.08 -0.36
CA PHE A 131 2.72 -34.29 0.22
C PHE A 131 2.01 -35.06 1.34
N ASP A 132 1.78 -34.36 2.44
CA ASP A 132 1.08 -34.85 3.61
C ASP A 132 -0.43 -35.03 3.36
N GLN A 133 -1.15 -35.52 4.37
CA GLN A 133 -2.59 -35.73 4.24
C GLN A 133 -3.36 -34.40 4.14
N ALA A 134 -2.89 -33.34 4.82
CA ALA A 134 -3.55 -32.04 4.81
C ALA A 134 -3.60 -31.44 3.40
N PHE A 135 -2.48 -31.49 2.66
CA PHE A 135 -2.46 -30.99 1.28
C PHE A 135 -3.25 -31.88 0.32
N ARG A 136 -3.29 -33.20 0.54
CA ARG A 136 -4.13 -34.13 -0.25
C ARG A 136 -5.61 -33.78 -0.12
N ASP A 137 -6.07 -33.58 1.12
CA ASP A 137 -7.46 -33.23 1.40
C ASP A 137 -7.82 -31.87 0.80
N PHE A 138 -6.90 -30.90 0.87
CA PHE A 138 -7.02 -29.60 0.20
C PHE A 138 -7.14 -29.74 -1.32
N TRP A 139 -6.23 -30.48 -1.96
CA TRP A 139 -6.23 -30.74 -3.41
C TRP A 139 -7.55 -31.36 -3.87
N ASP A 140 -8.00 -32.43 -3.21
CA ASP A 140 -9.21 -33.13 -3.58
C ASP A 140 -10.47 -32.28 -3.31
N GLY A 141 -10.48 -31.50 -2.22
CA GLY A 141 -11.54 -30.54 -1.93
C GLY A 141 -11.67 -29.52 -3.05
N ALA A 142 -10.57 -28.86 -3.38
CA ALA A 142 -10.56 -27.79 -4.35
C ALA A 142 -10.91 -28.31 -5.78
N ARG A 143 -10.53 -29.55 -6.12
CA ARG A 143 -10.98 -30.22 -7.36
C ARG A 143 -12.48 -30.52 -7.38
N ARG A 144 -13.06 -30.99 -6.27
CA ARG A 144 -14.51 -31.22 -6.16
C ARG A 144 -15.29 -29.92 -6.31
N ASP A 145 -14.79 -28.84 -5.70
CA ASP A 145 -15.41 -27.52 -5.81
C ASP A 145 -15.39 -27.01 -7.27
N ARG A 146 -14.26 -27.15 -7.96
CA ARG A 146 -14.17 -26.79 -9.40
C ARG A 146 -15.14 -27.57 -10.26
N ASN A 147 -15.26 -28.88 -10.04
CA ASN A 147 -16.20 -29.70 -10.80
C ASN A 147 -17.65 -29.27 -10.54
N THR A 148 -17.97 -28.91 -9.31
CA THR A 148 -19.32 -28.43 -8.96
C THR A 148 -19.64 -27.12 -9.68
N ILE A 149 -18.66 -26.20 -9.74
CA ILE A 149 -18.75 -24.92 -10.47
C ILE A 149 -18.93 -25.16 -11.97
N MET A 150 -18.04 -25.96 -12.59
CA MET A 150 -18.05 -26.20 -14.04
C MET A 150 -19.30 -26.92 -14.54
N HIS A 151 -19.92 -27.75 -13.69
CA HIS A 151 -21.12 -28.49 -14.04
C HIS A 151 -22.42 -27.79 -13.61
N SER A 152 -22.35 -26.55 -13.11
CA SER A 152 -23.50 -25.72 -12.72
C SER A 152 -24.46 -26.40 -11.74
N VAL A 153 -24.00 -27.38 -10.96
CA VAL A 153 -24.87 -28.29 -10.17
C VAL A 153 -25.40 -27.62 -8.90
N ALA A 154 -24.74 -26.56 -8.43
CA ALA A 154 -25.27 -25.64 -7.43
C ALA A 154 -24.44 -24.35 -7.47
N LEU A 155 -25.10 -23.20 -7.61
CA LEU A 155 -24.48 -21.89 -7.32
C LEU A 155 -24.34 -21.77 -5.81
N LYS A 156 -23.39 -22.49 -5.21
CA LYS A 156 -22.87 -22.05 -3.92
C LYS A 156 -22.13 -20.77 -4.23
N SER A 157 -22.63 -19.63 -3.73
CA SER A 157 -21.97 -18.35 -3.91
C SER A 157 -20.53 -18.49 -3.42
N PHE A 158 -19.60 -18.17 -4.30
CA PHE A 158 -18.19 -18.20 -4.00
C PHE A 158 -17.89 -16.99 -3.11
N ASP A 159 -17.41 -17.30 -1.91
CA ASP A 159 -16.93 -16.32 -0.95
C ASP A 159 -15.49 -15.91 -1.31
N PRO A 160 -15.22 -14.62 -1.58
CA PRO A 160 -13.88 -14.15 -1.92
C PRO A 160 -12.79 -14.59 -0.94
N ALA A 161 -13.09 -14.68 0.36
CA ALA A 161 -12.13 -15.14 1.36
C ALA A 161 -11.69 -16.60 1.12
N THR A 162 -12.61 -17.45 0.65
CA THR A 162 -12.29 -18.83 0.26
C THR A 162 -11.33 -18.89 -0.94
N LEU A 163 -11.43 -17.95 -1.90
CA LEU A 163 -10.58 -17.91 -3.09
C LEU A 163 -9.18 -17.46 -2.68
N VAL A 164 -9.11 -16.36 -1.92
CA VAL A 164 -7.87 -15.83 -1.35
C VAL A 164 -7.12 -16.91 -0.58
N ARG A 165 -7.81 -17.62 0.33
CA ARG A 165 -7.24 -18.75 1.08
C ARG A 165 -6.73 -19.87 0.18
N THR A 166 -7.48 -20.21 -0.86
CA THR A 166 -7.08 -21.28 -1.81
C THR A 166 -5.83 -20.87 -2.59
N ILE A 167 -5.79 -19.63 -3.09
CA ILE A 167 -4.63 -19.07 -3.80
C ILE A 167 -3.40 -19.04 -2.89
N LEU A 168 -3.53 -18.53 -1.66
CA LEU A 168 -2.40 -18.43 -0.72
C LEU A 168 -1.91 -19.82 -0.28
N THR A 169 -2.80 -20.79 -0.12
CA THR A 169 -2.41 -22.18 0.17
C THR A 169 -1.63 -22.79 -1.01
N ALA A 170 -2.08 -22.53 -2.24
CA ALA A 170 -1.38 -22.96 -3.45
C ALA A 170 -0.01 -22.30 -3.57
N ALA A 171 0.08 -20.98 -3.35
CA ALA A 171 1.33 -20.22 -3.36
C ALA A 171 2.33 -20.80 -2.32
N GLU A 172 1.92 -20.91 -1.06
CA GLU A 172 2.78 -21.40 0.04
C GLU A 172 3.27 -22.84 -0.18
N THR A 173 2.45 -23.71 -0.79
CA THR A 173 2.79 -25.14 -0.90
C THR A 173 3.49 -25.50 -2.22
N LEU A 174 3.02 -24.91 -3.32
CA LEU A 174 3.47 -25.27 -4.67
C LEU A 174 4.52 -24.32 -5.23
N PHE A 175 4.53 -23.06 -4.79
CA PHE A 175 5.39 -21.97 -5.27
C PHE A 175 6.15 -21.29 -4.10
N ALA A 176 6.73 -22.12 -3.23
CA ALA A 176 7.31 -21.70 -1.95
C ALA A 176 8.69 -21.03 -2.07
N ASP A 177 9.23 -20.85 -3.28
CA ASP A 177 10.54 -20.23 -3.53
C ASP A 177 10.57 -18.75 -3.11
N MET A 178 9.41 -18.11 -3.09
CA MET A 178 9.25 -16.72 -2.65
C MET A 178 7.90 -16.54 -1.93
N ARG A 179 7.86 -15.63 -0.96
CA ARG A 179 6.59 -15.28 -0.32
C ARG A 179 5.69 -14.51 -1.28
N TRP A 180 4.39 -14.71 -1.11
CA TRP A 180 3.39 -14.14 -2.01
C TRP A 180 3.50 -12.61 -2.20
N PRO A 181 3.67 -11.77 -1.15
CA PRO A 181 3.79 -10.31 -1.34
C PRO A 181 5.00 -9.90 -2.18
N GLN A 182 6.16 -10.54 -1.98
CA GLN A 182 7.36 -10.30 -2.77
C GLN A 182 7.16 -10.71 -4.23
N ARG A 183 6.52 -11.88 -4.44
CA ARG A 183 6.22 -12.39 -5.77
C ARG A 183 5.26 -11.47 -6.52
N LEU A 184 4.26 -10.91 -5.84
CA LEU A 184 3.39 -9.89 -6.42
C LEU A 184 4.15 -8.63 -6.82
N LEU A 185 5.08 -8.14 -5.99
CA LEU A 185 5.92 -6.99 -6.36
C LEU A 185 6.72 -7.26 -7.63
N GLU A 186 7.37 -8.42 -7.74
CA GLU A 186 8.11 -8.79 -8.96
C GLU A 186 7.21 -8.80 -10.20
N MET A 187 6.02 -9.39 -10.07
CA MET A 187 5.09 -9.53 -11.21
C MET A 187 4.43 -8.22 -11.62
N GLU A 188 4.16 -7.31 -10.67
CA GLU A 188 3.60 -5.98 -10.95
C GLU A 188 4.68 -5.02 -11.48
N LEU A 189 5.94 -5.16 -11.06
CA LEU A 189 7.07 -4.38 -11.56
C LEU A 189 7.52 -4.83 -12.96
N ASP A 190 7.40 -6.12 -13.28
CA ASP A 190 7.67 -6.65 -14.63
C ASP A 190 6.38 -6.73 -15.49
N GLY A 191 5.31 -6.09 -15.04
CA GLY A 191 4.01 -6.11 -15.71
C GLY A 191 4.03 -5.42 -17.08
N ALA A 192 2.97 -5.60 -17.87
CA ALA A 192 2.89 -5.02 -19.21
C ALA A 192 3.09 -3.49 -19.26
N SER A 193 2.69 -2.78 -18.20
CA SER A 193 2.88 -1.33 -18.05
C SER A 193 4.36 -0.93 -17.87
N ALA A 194 5.19 -1.83 -17.32
CA ALA A 194 6.62 -1.60 -17.16
C ALA A 194 7.34 -1.44 -18.50
N ALA A 195 6.82 -2.05 -19.57
CA ALA A 195 7.32 -1.84 -20.93
C ALA A 195 7.20 -0.37 -21.40
N TYR A 196 6.35 0.42 -20.74
CA TYR A 196 6.19 1.86 -20.97
C TYR A 196 6.82 2.72 -19.85
N GLY A 197 7.50 2.12 -18.88
CA GLY A 197 8.02 2.81 -17.69
C GLY A 197 6.92 3.31 -16.75
N LEU A 198 5.74 2.69 -16.76
CA LEU A 198 4.59 3.05 -15.93
C LEU A 198 4.40 2.04 -14.80
N ASP A 199 5.39 1.95 -13.91
CA ASP A 199 5.43 1.04 -12.75
C ASP A 199 5.31 1.75 -11.40
N GLU A 200 5.18 3.09 -11.40
CA GLU A 200 5.15 3.92 -10.19
C GLU A 200 4.02 3.57 -9.21
N SER A 201 2.96 2.93 -9.68
CA SER A 201 1.82 2.50 -8.85
C SER A 201 1.86 1.03 -8.43
N SER A 202 2.84 0.24 -8.89
CA SER A 202 2.94 -1.19 -8.58
C SER A 202 3.09 -1.44 -7.08
N GLN A 203 3.89 -0.61 -6.38
CA GLN A 203 4.03 -0.69 -4.92
C GLN A 203 2.69 -0.43 -4.20
N ASN A 204 1.93 0.58 -4.63
CA ASN A 204 0.62 0.90 -4.08
C ASN A 204 -0.39 -0.23 -4.31
N ALA A 205 -0.39 -0.80 -5.53
CA ALA A 205 -1.27 -1.89 -5.91
C ALA A 205 -1.06 -3.11 -5.00
N VAL A 206 0.19 -3.55 -4.84
CA VAL A 206 0.50 -4.71 -3.97
C VAL A 206 0.16 -4.44 -2.52
N MET A 207 0.49 -3.26 -1.98
CA MET A 207 0.12 -2.91 -0.60
C MET A 207 -1.40 -3.02 -0.38
N ARG A 208 -2.19 -2.46 -1.30
CA ARG A 208 -3.65 -2.54 -1.23
C ARG A 208 -4.15 -3.99 -1.33
N GLN A 209 -3.64 -4.76 -2.28
CA GLN A 209 -4.02 -6.17 -2.45
C GLN A 209 -3.72 -7.01 -1.19
N ILE A 210 -2.56 -6.80 -0.56
CA ILE A 210 -2.19 -7.51 0.68
C ILE A 210 -3.05 -7.07 1.87
N ASP A 211 -3.34 -5.78 2.00
CA ASP A 211 -4.25 -5.28 3.03
C ASP A 211 -5.65 -5.88 2.90
N THR A 212 -6.21 -5.83 1.69
CA THR A 212 -7.49 -6.46 1.36
C THR A 212 -7.47 -7.95 1.70
N ALA A 213 -6.42 -8.68 1.29
CA ALA A 213 -6.31 -10.10 1.61
C ALA A 213 -6.30 -10.35 3.12
N ILE A 214 -5.54 -9.59 3.92
CA ILE A 214 -5.52 -9.71 5.38
C ILE A 214 -6.91 -9.49 5.99
N ARG A 215 -7.68 -8.51 5.48
CA ARG A 215 -9.04 -8.23 5.96
C ARG A 215 -10.05 -9.35 5.66
N HIS A 216 -9.79 -10.19 4.66
CA HIS A 216 -10.59 -11.35 4.32
C HIS A 216 -10.12 -12.66 4.97
N LEU A 217 -9.00 -12.66 5.68
CA LEU A 217 -8.45 -13.85 6.33
C LEU A 217 -8.81 -13.91 7.81
N GLU A 218 -9.02 -15.12 8.31
CA GLU A 218 -9.11 -15.34 9.76
C GLU A 218 -7.77 -14.99 10.44
N PRO A 219 -7.74 -14.60 11.73
CA PRO A 219 -6.49 -14.23 12.41
C PRO A 219 -5.40 -15.32 12.37
N ALA A 220 -5.79 -16.60 12.41
CA ALA A 220 -4.83 -17.71 12.29
C ALA A 220 -4.23 -17.81 10.87
N GLU A 221 -5.00 -17.45 9.86
CA GLU A 221 -4.62 -17.50 8.45
C GLU A 221 -3.72 -16.32 8.09
N SER A 222 -4.05 -15.13 8.58
CA SER A 222 -3.17 -13.96 8.50
C SER A 222 -1.80 -14.23 9.13
N ARG A 223 -1.77 -14.91 10.28
CA ARG A 223 -0.50 -15.32 10.92
C ARG A 223 0.25 -16.37 10.11
N ARG A 224 -0.44 -17.32 9.51
CA ARG A 224 0.17 -18.37 8.66
C ARG A 224 0.79 -17.76 7.40
N PHE A 225 -0.02 -17.11 6.58
CA PHE A 225 0.37 -16.67 5.24
C PHE A 225 1.26 -15.41 5.27
N PHE A 226 1.03 -14.52 6.21
CA PHE A 226 1.65 -13.19 6.23
C PHE A 226 2.46 -12.90 7.49
N ARG A 227 2.51 -13.82 8.46
CA ARG A 227 3.11 -13.59 9.79
C ARG A 227 2.56 -12.33 10.48
N PHE A 228 1.32 -11.99 10.15
CA PHE A 228 0.66 -10.77 10.59
C PHE A 228 -0.38 -11.11 11.67
N ASP A 229 -0.32 -10.41 12.79
CA ASP A 229 -1.27 -10.60 13.88
C ASP A 229 -2.30 -9.47 13.87
N THR A 230 -3.50 -9.75 13.36
CA THR A 230 -4.58 -8.77 13.23
C THR A 230 -5.04 -8.17 14.57
N LYS A 231 -4.66 -8.78 15.70
CA LYS A 231 -4.95 -8.28 17.06
C LYS A 231 -3.87 -7.34 17.60
N ARG A 232 -2.78 -7.12 16.86
CA ARG A 232 -1.68 -6.24 17.25
C ARG A 232 -1.74 -4.95 16.46
N ARG A 233 -1.29 -3.87 17.09
CA ARG A 233 -1.13 -2.59 16.41
C ARG A 233 -0.15 -2.75 15.25
N ALA A 234 -0.60 -2.33 14.08
CA ALA A 234 0.20 -2.25 12.88
C ALA A 234 0.56 -0.79 12.58
N TYR A 235 1.57 -0.62 11.74
CA TYR A 235 2.15 0.65 11.37
C TYR A 235 2.34 0.68 9.86
N VAL A 236 2.35 1.88 9.29
CA VAL A 236 2.76 2.09 7.90
C VAL A 236 4.25 1.73 7.78
N CYS A 237 4.59 0.92 6.78
CA CYS A 237 5.99 0.60 6.51
C CYS A 237 6.66 1.82 5.86
N PRO A 238 7.73 2.40 6.45
CA PRO A 238 8.40 3.55 5.85
C PRO A 238 9.02 3.22 4.49
N VAL A 239 9.59 2.02 4.31
CA VAL A 239 10.19 1.61 3.03
C VAL A 239 9.14 1.54 1.92
N CYS A 240 8.02 0.84 2.16
CA CYS A 240 6.95 0.76 1.17
C CYS A 240 6.32 2.13 0.91
N TYR A 241 6.18 2.97 1.94
CA TYR A 241 5.67 4.33 1.82
C TYR A 241 6.53 5.21 0.90
N TYR A 242 7.87 5.17 1.04
CA TYR A 242 8.77 5.94 0.17
C TYR A 242 8.92 5.37 -1.23
N ARG A 243 8.69 4.06 -1.43
CA ARG A 243 8.68 3.42 -2.76
C ARG A 243 7.36 3.61 -3.51
N ALA A 244 6.30 3.97 -2.81
CA ALA A 244 4.97 4.15 -3.38
C ALA A 244 4.81 5.54 -4.01
N ASN A 245 3.92 5.64 -5.00
CA ASN A 245 3.42 6.93 -5.46
C ASN A 245 2.52 7.55 -4.37
N ARG A 246 2.79 8.79 -3.99
CA ARG A 246 2.14 9.50 -2.87
C ARG A 246 1.20 10.62 -3.31
N ASP A 247 1.05 10.84 -4.61
CA ASP A 247 0.38 12.04 -5.14
C ASP A 247 -1.15 12.00 -4.96
N TRP A 248 -1.74 10.81 -4.83
CA TRP A 248 -3.19 10.62 -4.89
C TRP A 248 -3.71 9.60 -3.86
N GLN A 249 -3.10 9.52 -2.67
CA GLN A 249 -3.50 8.58 -1.62
C GLN A 249 -3.65 9.23 -0.24
N ASP A 250 -4.88 9.22 0.26
CA ASP A 250 -5.22 9.77 1.58
C ASP A 250 -5.08 8.72 2.70
N ASN A 251 -5.22 7.43 2.37
CA ASN A 251 -5.15 6.34 3.34
C ASN A 251 -4.07 5.32 2.96
N TRP A 252 -3.30 4.88 3.96
CA TRP A 252 -2.15 4.01 3.77
C TRP A 252 -2.28 2.72 4.58
N PRO A 253 -2.14 1.56 3.92
CA PRO A 253 -2.15 0.27 4.63
C PRO A 253 -1.08 0.15 5.71
N ALA A 254 -1.51 -0.20 6.92
CA ALA A 254 -0.63 -0.49 8.05
C ALA A 254 -0.18 -1.96 7.99
N LEU A 255 0.89 -2.22 7.22
CA LEU A 255 1.37 -3.57 6.92
C LEU A 255 2.70 -3.93 7.59
N ALA A 256 3.09 -3.19 8.64
CA ALA A 256 4.28 -3.47 9.43
C ALA A 256 3.96 -3.65 10.91
N GLN A 257 4.65 -4.60 11.56
CA GLN A 257 4.46 -4.92 12.97
C GLN A 257 5.80 -5.25 13.63
N PHE A 258 5.92 -4.97 14.93
CA PHE A 258 7.04 -5.47 15.72
C PHE A 258 6.94 -7.01 15.79
N PRO A 259 7.99 -7.77 15.43
CA PRO A 259 7.92 -9.24 15.47
C PRO A 259 7.54 -9.75 16.86
N GLU A 260 8.17 -9.20 17.89
CA GLU A 260 7.96 -9.58 19.29
C GLU A 260 7.14 -8.54 20.04
N LYS A 261 6.48 -8.98 21.12
CA LYS A 261 5.62 -8.14 21.97
C LYS A 261 6.42 -7.51 23.12
N THR A 262 7.65 -7.12 22.85
CA THR A 262 8.59 -6.61 23.85
C THR A 262 8.38 -5.11 24.01
N PRO A 263 8.10 -4.61 25.24
CA PRO A 263 8.02 -3.17 25.48
C PRO A 263 9.29 -2.46 25.03
N GLY A 264 9.14 -1.33 24.34
CA GLY A 264 10.28 -0.56 23.82
C GLY A 264 10.96 -1.16 22.59
N SER A 265 10.40 -2.18 21.95
CA SER A 265 10.93 -2.69 20.68
C SER A 265 10.99 -1.57 19.63
N THR A 266 12.14 -1.46 18.96
CA THR A 266 12.45 -0.49 17.89
C THR A 266 12.59 -1.15 16.52
N SER A 267 12.39 -2.46 16.42
CA SER A 267 12.60 -3.21 15.17
C SER A 267 11.26 -3.59 14.54
N LEU A 268 10.89 -2.89 13.48
CA LEU A 268 9.59 -3.01 12.82
C LEU A 268 9.73 -3.82 11.52
N HIS A 269 8.97 -4.90 11.36
CA HIS A 269 9.03 -5.76 10.18
C HIS A 269 7.80 -5.59 9.29
N CYS A 270 8.00 -5.46 7.96
CA CYS A 270 6.91 -5.32 6.99
C CYS A 270 6.55 -6.65 6.32
N VAL A 271 5.25 -6.89 6.16
CA VAL A 271 4.72 -8.07 5.44
C VAL A 271 5.02 -8.02 3.93
N VAL A 272 5.05 -6.82 3.34
CA VAL A 272 5.15 -6.64 1.88
C VAL A 272 6.59 -6.68 1.41
N CYS A 273 7.43 -5.76 1.89
CA CYS A 273 8.82 -5.68 1.46
C CYS A 273 9.76 -6.61 2.25
N GLU A 274 9.29 -7.25 3.33
CA GLU A 274 10.09 -8.08 4.26
C GLU A 274 11.26 -7.36 4.95
N GLU A 275 11.39 -6.05 4.75
CA GLU A 275 12.41 -5.24 5.42
C GLU A 275 12.09 -5.10 6.91
N THR A 276 13.16 -5.08 7.70
CA THR A 276 13.11 -4.73 9.11
C THR A 276 13.75 -3.36 9.28
N THR A 277 12.96 -2.40 9.75
CA THR A 277 13.38 -1.00 9.89
C THR A 277 13.49 -0.64 11.37
N GLU A 278 14.56 0.06 11.73
CA GLU A 278 14.70 0.65 13.06
C GLU A 278 13.84 1.93 13.16
N VAL A 279 13.13 2.06 14.27
CA VAL A 279 12.19 3.15 14.53
C VAL A 279 12.43 3.77 15.91
N GLU A 280 12.06 5.03 16.04
CA GLU A 280 12.16 5.78 17.28
C GLU A 280 10.87 5.68 18.10
N ARG A 281 11.03 5.67 19.43
CA ARG A 281 9.93 5.63 20.41
C ARG A 281 9.73 7.01 21.04
N THR A 282 9.12 7.91 20.29
CA THR A 282 8.85 9.29 20.71
C THR A 282 7.42 9.66 20.37
N SER A 283 6.71 10.32 21.30
CA SER A 283 5.33 10.74 21.08
C SER A 283 5.20 11.62 19.83
N CYS A 284 4.17 11.33 19.03
CA CYS A 284 3.84 12.13 17.86
C CYS A 284 3.54 13.58 18.26
N THR A 285 4.07 14.53 17.49
CA THR A 285 3.84 15.97 17.70
C THR A 285 2.44 16.40 17.28
N ASN A 286 1.76 15.60 16.45
CA ASN A 286 0.38 15.81 16.07
C ASN A 286 -0.54 15.55 17.29
N GLY A 287 -1.17 16.60 17.80
CA GLY A 287 -1.97 16.59 19.02
C GLY A 287 -3.15 15.61 19.04
N VAL A 288 -3.63 15.16 17.87
CA VAL A 288 -4.72 14.17 17.78
C VAL A 288 -4.21 12.72 17.64
N CYS A 289 -2.90 12.51 17.47
CA CYS A 289 -2.34 11.19 17.25
C CYS A 289 -1.68 10.62 18.53
N PRO A 290 -2.23 9.55 19.13
CA PRO A 290 -1.67 8.94 20.35
C PRO A 290 -0.48 8.00 20.06
N ALA A 291 0.14 8.12 18.90
CA ALA A 291 1.22 7.22 18.47
C ALA A 291 2.58 7.66 19.01
N ASP A 292 3.49 6.71 19.15
CA ASP A 292 4.85 6.89 19.66
C ASP A 292 5.92 6.32 18.73
N VAL A 293 5.56 5.90 17.51
CA VAL A 293 6.48 5.23 16.59
C VAL A 293 6.78 6.14 15.42
N LEU A 294 8.04 6.52 15.29
CA LEU A 294 8.54 7.44 14.26
C LEU A 294 9.67 6.81 13.45
N HIS A 295 9.83 7.25 12.21
CA HIS A 295 10.99 6.94 11.38
C HIS A 295 11.33 8.17 10.53
N ASP A 296 12.58 8.62 10.55
CA ASP A 296 13.07 9.79 9.81
C ASP A 296 12.16 11.03 9.94
N GLY A 297 11.72 11.30 11.17
CA GLY A 297 10.84 12.46 11.45
C GLY A 297 9.42 12.30 10.89
N MET A 298 8.97 11.11 10.53
CA MET A 298 7.58 10.80 10.14
C MET A 298 6.92 9.87 11.14
N CYS A 299 5.67 10.15 11.53
CA CYS A 299 4.88 9.23 12.35
C CYS A 299 4.35 8.04 11.53
N LEU A 300 4.63 6.81 11.96
CA LEU A 300 4.20 5.61 11.25
C LEU A 300 2.74 5.22 11.49
N THR A 301 1.96 6.04 12.20
CA THR A 301 0.50 5.86 12.36
C THR A 301 -0.28 6.89 11.57
N CYS A 302 0.02 8.18 11.70
CA CYS A 302 -0.72 9.25 11.02
C CYS A 302 0.04 9.89 9.86
N MET A 303 1.24 9.41 9.52
CA MET A 303 2.09 9.90 8.43
C MET A 303 2.47 11.39 8.53
N ALA A 304 2.16 12.02 9.66
CA ALA A 304 2.54 13.38 9.99
C ALA A 304 4.06 13.53 10.02
N SER A 305 4.57 14.54 9.30
CA SER A 305 5.93 15.00 9.53
C SER A 305 6.02 15.66 10.91
N GLN A 306 7.03 15.29 11.68
CA GLN A 306 7.23 15.77 13.04
C GLN A 306 7.79 17.20 13.08
N ASP A 307 8.23 17.72 11.95
CA ASP A 307 8.68 19.11 11.77
C ASP A 307 7.63 20.00 11.09
N ASP A 308 6.39 19.53 10.90
CA ASP A 308 5.32 20.30 10.25
C ASP A 308 4.62 21.23 11.25
N PRO A 309 4.77 22.56 11.10
CA PRO A 309 4.18 23.52 12.03
C PRO A 309 2.64 23.56 11.98
N ARG A 310 2.02 23.03 10.91
CA ARG A 310 0.55 22.94 10.78
C ARG A 310 -0.06 21.96 11.78
N LEU A 311 0.73 21.01 12.28
CA LEU A 311 0.26 19.92 13.13
C LEU A 311 0.38 20.19 14.64
N LEU A 312 0.79 21.40 15.02
CA LEU A 312 0.76 21.85 16.41
C LEU A 312 -0.67 21.77 16.94
N ALA A 313 -0.85 21.14 18.11
CA ALA A 313 -2.14 21.10 18.78
C ALA A 313 -2.70 22.53 18.89
N ALA A 314 -3.91 22.75 18.38
CA ALA A 314 -4.64 23.98 18.67
C ALA A 314 -5.01 23.97 20.16
N ASP A 315 -4.88 25.12 20.82
CA ASP A 315 -5.65 25.32 22.05
C ASP A 315 -7.14 25.18 21.69
N PRO A 316 -7.96 24.51 22.52
CA PRO A 316 -9.35 24.22 22.23
C PRO A 316 -10.19 25.51 22.24
N MET A 317 -10.15 26.27 21.14
CA MET A 317 -10.88 27.54 20.98
C MET A 317 -11.71 27.61 19.69
N GLU A 318 -11.83 26.50 18.93
CA GLU A 318 -12.60 26.42 17.66
C GLU A 318 -14.12 26.73 17.80
N HIS A 319 -14.61 27.04 19.00
CA HIS A 319 -16.03 27.29 19.28
C HIS A 319 -16.34 28.62 19.98
N GLU A 320 -15.43 29.60 19.97
CA GLU A 320 -15.78 30.97 20.39
C GLU A 320 -16.35 31.78 19.22
N THR A 321 -17.54 32.35 19.41
CA THR A 321 -18.29 33.14 18.42
C THR A 321 -17.60 34.43 17.96
N ASP A 322 -16.49 34.82 18.60
CA ASP A 322 -15.76 36.07 18.35
C ASP A 322 -14.34 35.85 17.76
N ALA A 323 -13.97 34.60 17.43
CA ALA A 323 -12.63 34.32 16.91
C ALA A 323 -12.46 34.79 15.45
N VAL A 324 -11.38 35.52 15.17
CA VAL A 324 -11.02 35.98 13.82
C VAL A 324 -9.95 35.07 13.23
N ARG A 325 -9.96 34.85 11.91
CA ARG A 325 -9.02 33.97 11.22
C ARG A 325 -7.71 34.69 10.90
N TYR A 326 -6.59 34.01 11.15
CA TYR A 326 -5.24 34.47 10.87
C TYR A 326 -4.52 33.45 9.98
N HIS A 327 -3.66 33.97 9.10
CA HIS A 327 -2.72 33.20 8.29
C HIS A 327 -1.33 33.20 8.95
N PHE A 328 -0.72 32.03 9.06
CA PHE A 328 0.63 31.84 9.59
C PHE A 328 1.53 31.30 8.49
N ASP A 329 2.42 32.14 7.99
CA ASP A 329 3.40 31.79 6.96
C ASP A 329 4.73 31.41 7.62
N PHE A 330 4.99 30.11 7.76
CA PHE A 330 6.24 29.60 8.30
C PHE A 330 7.30 29.55 7.20
N SER A 331 8.54 29.90 7.53
CA SER A 331 9.66 29.84 6.59
C SER A 331 10.94 29.31 7.23
N ARG A 332 11.72 28.55 6.44
CA ARG A 332 13.06 28.09 6.79
C ARG A 332 14.00 28.16 5.59
N ASN A 333 15.27 28.44 5.83
CA ASN A 333 16.30 28.41 4.81
C ASN A 333 16.63 26.95 4.45
N TRP A 334 16.43 26.60 3.19
CA TRP A 334 16.76 25.29 2.64
C TRP A 334 18.04 25.40 1.80
N GLN A 335 19.09 24.70 2.23
CA GLN A 335 20.37 24.58 1.50
C GLN A 335 21.04 25.92 1.10
N GLY A 336 20.83 26.99 1.87
CA GLY A 336 21.58 28.25 1.73
C GLY A 336 21.20 29.17 0.56
N GLU A 337 20.33 28.74 -0.36
CA GLU A 337 19.92 29.55 -1.53
C GLU A 337 18.40 29.60 -1.78
N SER A 338 17.61 28.73 -1.15
CA SER A 338 16.15 28.70 -1.32
C SER A 338 15.43 28.73 0.03
N SER A 339 14.22 29.31 0.08
CA SER A 339 13.37 29.26 1.27
C SER A 339 12.27 28.21 1.07
N TYR A 340 12.10 27.33 2.07
CA TYR A 340 10.92 26.48 2.15
C TYR A 340 9.86 27.21 2.96
N ARG A 341 8.63 27.25 2.45
CA ARG A 341 7.49 27.89 3.11
C ARG A 341 6.33 26.93 3.21
N THR A 342 5.61 27.00 4.32
CA THR A 342 4.30 26.38 4.49
C THR A 342 3.39 27.35 5.22
N SER A 343 2.09 27.26 4.98
CA SER A 343 1.13 28.10 5.69
C SER A 343 0.10 27.30 6.46
N ASP A 344 -0.44 27.93 7.50
CA ASP A 344 -1.54 27.43 8.31
C ASP A 344 -2.58 28.54 8.51
N GLN A 345 -3.84 28.16 8.72
CA GLN A 345 -4.93 29.08 9.02
C GLN A 345 -5.56 28.72 10.35
N ARG A 346 -5.62 29.67 11.28
CA ARG A 346 -6.18 29.44 12.62
C ARG A 346 -6.97 30.63 13.13
N SER A 347 -7.94 30.35 14.00
CA SER A 347 -8.79 31.38 14.59
C SER A 347 -8.34 31.72 16.00
N PHE A 348 -8.23 33.03 16.30
CA PHE A 348 -7.87 33.55 17.61
C PHE A 348 -8.78 34.73 17.99
N PRO A 349 -9.02 34.96 19.30
CA PRO A 349 -9.90 36.05 19.74
C PRO A 349 -9.31 37.45 19.51
N MET A 350 -7.98 37.57 19.44
CA MET A 350 -7.28 38.86 19.30
C MET A 350 -5.87 38.71 18.73
N ASP A 351 -5.32 39.80 18.18
CA ASP A 351 -3.99 39.87 17.58
C ASP A 351 -2.90 39.33 18.53
N ASP A 352 -2.93 39.71 19.81
CA ASP A 352 -1.93 39.29 20.81
C ASP A 352 -1.91 37.76 21.01
N ALA A 353 -3.07 37.11 20.92
CA ALA A 353 -3.18 35.66 21.04
C ALA A 353 -2.56 34.96 19.82
N ALA A 354 -2.80 35.50 18.60
CA ALA A 354 -2.18 35.00 17.38
C ALA A 354 -0.65 35.21 17.40
N ILE A 355 -0.18 36.37 17.86
CA ILE A 355 1.26 36.68 18.00
C ILE A 355 1.92 35.74 19.03
N ALA A 356 1.26 35.50 20.16
CA ALA A 356 1.75 34.57 21.18
C ALA A 356 1.82 33.13 20.67
N TYR A 357 0.82 32.69 19.90
CA TYR A 357 0.83 31.38 19.25
C TYR A 357 2.01 31.23 18.29
N GLY A 358 2.25 32.22 17.41
CA GLY A 358 3.40 32.18 16.48
C GLY A 358 4.74 32.06 17.20
N ARG A 359 4.90 32.75 18.34
CA ARG A 359 6.09 32.59 19.20
C ARG A 359 6.19 31.17 19.77
N SER A 360 5.09 30.67 20.33
CA SER A 360 5.01 29.33 20.93
C SER A 360 5.37 28.25 19.91
N ALA A 361 4.86 28.38 18.68
CA ALA A 361 5.17 27.50 17.57
C ALA A 361 6.69 27.44 17.29
N LEU A 362 7.35 28.59 17.12
CA LEU A 362 8.81 28.60 16.91
C LEU A 362 9.62 28.20 18.16
N CYS A 363 9.05 28.27 19.36
CA CYS A 363 9.68 27.74 20.57
C CYS A 363 9.59 26.21 20.68
N ALA A 364 8.71 25.55 19.93
CA ALA A 364 8.54 24.12 19.99
C ALA A 364 9.83 23.41 19.54
N ALA A 365 10.34 22.49 20.37
CA ALA A 365 11.64 21.85 20.14
C ALA A 365 11.74 21.15 18.78
N HIS A 366 10.65 20.54 18.30
CA HIS A 366 10.58 19.85 17.01
C HIS A 366 10.55 20.81 15.80
N LEU A 367 10.29 22.11 16.02
CA LEU A 367 10.30 23.15 14.99
C LEU A 367 11.57 24.00 15.03
N GLY A 368 12.63 23.53 15.69
CA GLY A 368 13.90 24.27 15.80
C GLY A 368 14.56 24.62 14.46
N GLY A 369 14.23 23.88 13.38
CA GLY A 369 14.69 24.16 12.02
C GLY A 369 13.90 25.24 11.26
N TRP A 370 12.85 25.81 11.87
CA TRP A 370 12.10 26.93 11.31
C TRP A 370 12.67 28.27 11.78
N ASP A 371 12.85 29.18 10.82
CA ASP A 371 13.55 30.45 11.02
C ASP A 371 12.59 31.60 11.29
N ALA A 372 11.38 31.59 10.71
CA ALA A 372 10.38 32.62 10.98
C ALA A 372 8.93 32.14 10.81
N VAL A 373 8.01 32.90 11.40
CA VAL A 373 6.58 32.83 11.13
C VAL A 373 6.01 34.24 10.97
N THR A 374 5.43 34.50 9.81
CA THR A 374 4.73 35.75 9.50
C THR A 374 3.24 35.57 9.75
N ILE A 375 2.63 36.56 10.42
CA ILE A 375 1.24 36.47 10.87
C ILE A 375 0.44 37.56 10.17
N LYS A 376 -0.66 37.17 9.53
CA LYS A 376 -1.56 38.08 8.82
C LYS A 376 -3.00 37.83 9.28
N LEU A 377 -3.78 38.89 9.43
CA LEU A 377 -5.21 38.80 9.71
C LEU A 377 -5.97 38.66 8.38
N ASP A 378 -6.75 37.59 8.24
CA ASP A 378 -7.61 37.35 7.09
C ASP A 378 -8.69 38.44 7.03
N ASN A 379 -8.93 39.01 5.85
CA ASN A 379 -9.92 40.07 5.66
C ASN A 379 -11.21 39.51 5.03
N PRO A 380 -12.27 39.24 5.81
CA PRO A 380 -13.47 38.57 5.32
C PRO A 380 -14.27 39.38 4.28
N LEU A 381 -14.03 40.69 4.13
CA LEU A 381 -14.72 41.54 3.15
C LEU A 381 -14.06 41.56 1.76
N GLY A 382 -12.85 41.00 1.61
CA GLY A 382 -12.07 41.04 0.36
C GLY A 382 -12.61 40.15 -0.77
N GLY A 383 -13.53 39.23 -0.49
CA GLY A 383 -14.11 38.34 -1.51
C GLY A 383 -15.20 38.99 -2.38
N LEU A 384 -15.79 40.10 -1.94
CA LEU A 384 -16.91 40.76 -2.62
C LEU A 384 -16.49 41.90 -3.56
N LEU A 385 -15.27 42.44 -3.42
CA LEU A 385 -14.81 43.63 -4.13
C LEU A 385 -13.36 43.41 -4.62
N SER A 386 -13.21 42.85 -5.82
CA SER A 386 -11.96 42.76 -6.61
C SER A 386 -10.89 41.73 -6.18
N PRO A 387 -10.41 40.85 -7.09
CA PRO A 387 -9.29 39.91 -6.84
C PRO A 387 -7.91 40.58 -6.66
N PHE A 388 -7.79 41.89 -6.90
CA PHE A 388 -6.50 42.59 -6.97
C PHE A 388 -6.23 43.55 -5.80
N GLU A 389 -7.17 43.71 -4.87
CA GLU A 389 -7.05 44.58 -3.68
C GLU A 389 -7.10 43.79 -2.35
N GLN A 390 -6.89 42.47 -2.40
CA GLN A 390 -6.75 41.64 -1.21
C GLN A 390 -5.35 41.78 -0.64
N ARG A 391 -5.22 42.51 0.45
CA ARG A 391 -4.07 42.34 1.34
C ARG A 391 -4.60 42.01 2.73
N ASP A 392 -4.35 40.78 3.15
CA ASP A 392 -4.43 40.41 4.56
C ASP A 392 -3.67 41.47 5.37
N ARG A 393 -4.21 41.87 6.53
CA ARG A 393 -3.51 42.86 7.35
C ARG A 393 -2.31 42.16 7.99
N LEU A 394 -1.11 42.47 7.52
CA LEU A 394 0.14 42.03 8.15
C LEU A 394 0.21 42.55 9.58
N LEU A 395 0.48 41.66 10.52
CA LEU A 395 0.74 41.99 11.93
C LEU A 395 2.23 42.11 12.19
N GLY A 396 3.01 41.20 11.62
CA GLY A 396 4.45 41.13 11.78
C GLY A 396 4.95 39.70 11.71
N THR A 397 6.23 39.53 12.04
CA THR A 397 6.93 38.25 11.92
C THR A 397 7.80 37.99 13.15
N TRP A 398 7.72 36.78 13.68
CA TRP A 398 8.75 36.26 14.59
C TRP A 398 9.91 35.71 13.78
N VAL A 399 11.14 36.11 14.10
CA VAL A 399 12.36 35.67 13.42
C VAL A 399 13.35 35.11 14.44
N ARG A 400 14.00 33.99 14.10
CA ARG A 400 15.12 33.41 14.85
C ARG A 400 16.42 34.07 14.42
N GLU A 401 16.99 34.88 15.32
CA GLU A 401 18.25 35.58 15.11
C GLU A 401 19.25 35.13 16.17
N ALA A 402 20.40 34.60 15.76
CA ALA A 402 21.44 34.09 16.66
C ALA A 402 20.94 33.10 17.75
N GLY A 403 19.85 32.37 17.47
CA GLY A 403 19.24 31.42 18.40
C GLY A 403 18.12 31.98 19.28
N GLU A 404 17.90 33.30 19.27
CA GLU A 404 16.82 33.97 20.01
C GLU A 404 15.66 34.33 19.06
N LEU A 405 14.42 34.38 19.60
CA LEU A 405 13.25 34.81 18.84
C LEU A 405 13.01 36.31 19.04
N VAL A 406 13.01 37.05 17.94
CA VAL A 406 12.79 38.50 17.89
C VAL A 406 11.48 38.79 17.14
N TRP A 407 10.61 39.60 17.74
CA TRP A 407 9.38 40.07 17.10
C TRP A 407 9.68 41.28 16.22
N LYS A 408 9.24 41.25 14.96
CA LYS A 408 9.34 42.37 14.02
C LYS A 408 7.94 42.78 13.56
N PRO A 409 7.36 43.86 14.11
CA PRO A 409 6.05 44.35 13.67
C PRO A 409 6.12 44.83 12.22
N ASP A 410 5.04 44.63 11.46
CA ASP A 410 4.89 45.06 10.06
C ASP A 410 6.00 44.59 9.09
N PHE A 411 6.76 43.55 9.47
CA PHE A 411 7.80 42.95 8.64
C PHE A 411 7.30 41.67 7.98
N GLU A 412 7.55 41.53 6.68
CA GLU A 412 7.34 40.29 5.93
C GLU A 412 8.63 39.96 5.16
N PRO A 413 9.23 38.76 5.37
CA PRO A 413 10.45 38.38 4.69
C PRO A 413 10.19 38.14 3.20
N ASP A 414 11.14 38.57 2.36
CA ASP A 414 11.08 38.37 0.91
C ASP A 414 11.15 36.88 0.54
N PHE A 415 10.67 36.53 -0.65
CA PHE A 415 10.54 35.16 -1.16
C PHE A 415 11.88 34.39 -1.12
N TYR A 416 13.00 35.10 -1.28
CA TYR A 416 14.35 34.54 -1.23
C TYR A 416 14.90 34.29 0.19
N GLY A 417 14.10 34.55 1.23
CA GLY A 417 14.39 34.20 2.61
C GLY A 417 14.73 35.39 3.52
N ILE A 418 14.89 35.06 4.80
CA ILE A 418 15.07 36.04 5.89
C ILE A 418 16.44 36.72 5.82
N ARG A 419 17.48 36.01 5.35
CA ARG A 419 18.84 36.57 5.26
C ARG A 419 18.97 37.63 4.17
N ALA A 420 18.36 37.40 3.00
CA ALA A 420 18.36 38.36 1.89
C ALA A 420 17.63 39.67 2.24
N SER A 421 16.59 39.58 3.07
CA SER A 421 15.82 40.75 3.53
C SER A 421 16.50 41.53 4.67
N LEU A 422 17.33 40.86 5.49
CA LEU A 422 18.14 41.49 6.53
C LEU A 422 19.34 42.27 5.96
N ASP A 423 20.02 41.73 4.96
CA ASP A 423 21.18 42.39 4.32
C ASP A 423 20.79 43.55 3.37
N GLY A 424 19.49 43.68 3.05
CA GLY A 424 18.96 44.71 2.14
C GLY A 424 18.66 46.07 2.79
N ALA A 425 18.69 46.18 4.12
CA ALA A 425 18.29 47.40 4.84
C ALA A 425 19.37 48.50 4.88
N ASP A 426 20.61 48.23 4.44
CA ASP A 426 21.77 49.14 4.60
C ASP A 426 22.39 49.64 3.28
N ARG A 427 21.61 49.69 2.18
CA ARG A 427 22.07 50.33 0.93
C ARG A 427 21.11 51.41 0.46
N ASN A 428 21.08 52.52 1.20
CA ASN A 428 20.52 53.77 0.67
C ASN A 428 21.35 54.98 1.07
N GLU A 429 22.61 54.99 0.64
CA GLU A 429 23.31 56.24 0.31
C GLU A 429 23.79 56.14 -1.14
N SER A 430 22.99 56.67 -2.05
CA SER A 430 23.47 57.03 -3.39
C SER A 430 24.03 58.45 -3.32
N PRO A 431 25.27 58.72 -3.76
CA PRO A 431 25.74 60.09 -3.94
C PRO A 431 25.03 60.70 -5.14
N THR A 432 24.45 61.88 -4.94
CA THR A 432 23.83 62.69 -5.98
C THR A 432 24.84 63.08 -7.07
N PRO A 433 24.40 63.19 -8.34
CA PRO A 433 25.27 63.60 -9.42
C PRO A 433 25.35 65.14 -9.52
N HIS A 434 26.56 65.69 -9.51
CA HIS A 434 26.98 66.83 -10.34
C HIS A 434 28.50 66.89 -10.45
#